data_AF-A0A7L3QSA9-F1
#
_entry.id   AF-A0A7L3QSA9-F1
#
_cell.length_a   1.000
_cell.length_b   1.000
_cell.length_c   1.000
_cell.angle_alpha   90.00
_cell.angle_beta   90.00
_cell.angle_gamma   90.00
#
_symmetry.space_group_name_H-M   'P 1'
#
loop_
_entity.id
_entity.type
_entity.pdbx_description
1 polymer ?
#
loop_
_entity_poly.entity_id
_entity_poly.type
_entity_poly.pdbx_seq_one_letter_code
_entity_poly.pdbx_strand_id
1 'polypeptide(L)'
;LLVGAPQALALPGQSANRTGGLFACPLTPELSDCWRVPIDEGADPQRESKENQWLGVSVKSQGPGGKIVTCAHRYEVRHRVRQPLETRDVIGRCFVLSQDLSVRDELDGGEWKFCEGRPQGHERFGTCQQGLAAAFSPDRRYVLLGAPGTYNWKGTLRVEQLNQSSLDLLRLDAGPFEAGGEKDQDPSLIPVPANSYFGFSVDSGAGLTRRHQLSFVTGAPRANHTGAVVILRRDSANRLVAEAVLAGHQLTSAFGHALAVLDLNSDGW
;
A
#
# COMPACT_ATOMS: atom_id res chain seq x y z
N LEU A 1 12.30 16.70 6.05
CA LEU A 1 11.19 15.90 6.63
C LEU A 1 10.05 15.82 5.61
N LEU A 2 9.38 14.67 5.50
CA LEU A 2 8.18 14.50 4.69
C LEU A 2 6.99 14.28 5.62
N VAL A 3 5.88 14.97 5.37
CA VAL A 3 4.69 14.94 6.21
C VAL A 3 3.46 14.68 5.35
N GLY A 4 2.73 13.61 5.68
CA GLY A 4 1.42 13.35 5.09
C GLY A 4 0.34 14.15 5.83
N ALA A 5 -0.53 14.83 5.08
CA ALA A 5 -1.66 15.57 5.62
C ALA A 5 -2.97 15.13 4.92
N PRO A 6 -3.57 13.99 5.33
CA PRO A 6 -4.69 13.35 4.63
C PRO A 6 -5.95 14.21 4.48
N GLN A 7 -6.08 15.25 5.30
CA GLN A 7 -7.23 16.16 5.29
C GLN A 7 -6.86 17.55 4.76
N ALA A 8 -5.67 17.76 4.18
CA ALA A 8 -5.34 19.04 3.55
C ALA A 8 -6.37 19.44 2.48
N LEU A 9 -6.60 20.76 2.35
CA LEU A 9 -7.50 21.32 1.35
C LEU A 9 -7.07 20.91 -0.06
N ALA A 10 -8.02 20.85 -0.98
CA ALA A 10 -7.73 20.53 -2.37
C ALA A 10 -6.85 21.59 -3.05
N LEU A 11 -6.07 21.16 -4.05
CA LEU A 11 -5.45 22.07 -5.02
C LEU A 11 -6.52 22.60 -5.99
N PRO A 12 -6.31 23.79 -6.58
CA PRO A 12 -7.15 24.26 -7.68
C PRO A 12 -7.28 23.22 -8.79
N GLY A 13 -8.50 23.06 -9.33
CA GLY A 13 -8.76 22.12 -10.44
C GLY A 13 -9.01 20.66 -10.04
N GLN A 14 -8.94 20.29 -8.76
CA GLN A 14 -9.21 18.91 -8.30
C GLN A 14 -10.71 18.59 -8.10
N SER A 15 -11.61 19.57 -8.30
CA SER A 15 -13.06 19.41 -8.12
C SER A 15 -13.46 18.79 -6.77
N ALA A 16 -12.75 19.16 -5.70
CA ALA A 16 -12.90 18.64 -4.34
C ALA A 16 -12.62 19.75 -3.32
N ASN A 17 -13.09 19.58 -2.09
CA ASN A 17 -12.81 20.46 -0.95
C ASN A 17 -11.55 20.00 -0.19
N ARG A 18 -11.41 18.69 0.01
CA ARG A 18 -10.25 18.08 0.70
C ARG A 18 -9.78 16.87 -0.08
N THR A 19 -8.52 16.90 -0.49
CA THR A 19 -7.89 15.76 -1.19
C THR A 19 -6.78 15.12 -0.36
N GLY A 20 -6.28 15.82 0.65
CA GLY A 20 -5.05 15.45 1.33
C GLY A 20 -3.82 15.86 0.52
N GLY A 21 -2.63 15.75 1.11
CA GLY A 21 -1.40 16.11 0.44
C GLY A 21 -0.15 15.59 1.13
N LEU A 22 0.94 15.61 0.38
CA LEU A 22 2.30 15.41 0.89
C LEU A 22 2.98 16.77 1.01
N PHE A 23 3.64 17.01 2.13
CA PHE A 23 4.42 18.22 2.39
C PHE A 23 5.88 17.86 2.59
N ALA A 24 6.76 18.68 2.02
CA ALA A 24 8.19 18.63 2.24
C ALA A 24 8.61 19.82 3.08
N CYS A 25 9.21 19.54 4.23
CA CYS A 25 9.71 20.52 5.17
C CYS A 25 11.23 20.41 5.24
N PRO A 26 11.99 21.44 4.83
CA PRO A 26 13.41 21.51 5.10
C PRO A 26 13.71 21.36 6.60
N LEU A 27 14.89 20.85 6.95
CA LEU A 27 15.33 20.74 8.35
C LEU A 27 16.08 22.01 8.74
N THR A 28 15.33 23.11 8.80
CA THR A 28 15.82 24.46 9.07
C THR A 28 15.14 25.02 10.33
N PRO A 29 15.61 26.15 10.89
CA PRO A 29 14.91 26.84 11.98
C PRO A 29 13.62 27.54 11.55
N GLU A 30 13.37 27.71 10.24
CA GLU A 30 12.18 28.38 9.73
C GLU A 30 10.91 27.54 9.97
N LEU A 31 9.85 28.17 10.49
CA LEU A 31 8.60 27.47 10.85
C LEU A 31 7.59 27.36 9.71
N SER A 32 7.82 28.06 8.60
CA SER A 32 6.85 28.24 7.50
C SER A 32 7.41 27.89 6.13
N ASP A 33 8.51 27.14 6.06
CA ASP A 33 9.18 26.75 4.83
C ASP A 33 8.76 25.37 4.30
N CYS A 34 7.81 24.72 4.98
CA CYS A 34 7.11 23.54 4.45
C CYS A 34 6.29 23.92 3.22
N TRP A 35 6.49 23.19 2.12
CA TRP A 35 5.72 23.36 0.89
C TRP A 35 5.01 22.06 0.51
N ARG A 36 3.86 22.21 -0.15
CA ARG A 36 3.08 21.06 -0.65
C ARG A 36 3.72 20.54 -1.92
N VAL A 37 4.03 19.25 -1.94
CA VAL A 37 4.55 18.59 -3.14
C VAL A 37 3.45 18.57 -4.20
N PRO A 38 3.69 19.12 -5.41
CA PRO A 38 2.70 19.21 -6.48
C PRO A 38 2.55 17.84 -7.15
N ILE A 39 1.78 16.98 -6.50
CA ILE A 39 1.36 15.69 -7.03
C ILE A 39 -0.16 15.68 -7.18
N ASP A 40 -0.64 14.83 -8.08
CA ASP A 40 -2.07 14.54 -8.25
C ASP A 40 -2.93 15.74 -8.72
N GLU A 41 -2.42 16.52 -9.66
CA GLU A 41 -3.12 17.72 -10.17
C GLU A 41 -4.32 17.39 -11.07
N GLY A 42 -5.25 18.35 -11.18
CA GLY A 42 -6.48 18.21 -11.96
C GLY A 42 -7.48 17.21 -11.39
N ALA A 43 -8.62 17.05 -12.06
CA ALA A 43 -9.54 15.93 -11.85
C ALA A 43 -10.49 15.78 -13.03
N ASP A 44 -10.86 14.54 -13.37
CA ASP A 44 -12.01 14.26 -14.25
C ASP A 44 -13.19 13.70 -13.46
N PRO A 45 -14.23 14.52 -13.16
CA PRO A 45 -15.38 14.07 -12.38
C PRO A 45 -16.20 12.95 -13.02
N GLN A 46 -16.01 12.66 -14.31
CA GLN A 46 -16.64 11.51 -14.98
C GLN A 46 -15.91 10.19 -14.74
N ARG A 47 -14.66 10.24 -14.27
CA ARG A 47 -13.79 9.07 -14.08
C ARG A 47 -13.32 8.87 -12.65
N GLU A 48 -13.31 9.91 -11.84
CA GLU A 48 -12.77 9.84 -10.47
C GLU A 48 -13.45 10.81 -9.49
N SER A 49 -13.22 10.56 -8.22
CA SER A 49 -13.40 11.55 -7.15
C SER A 49 -12.19 11.60 -6.25
N LYS A 50 -11.64 12.80 -6.09
CA LYS A 50 -10.54 13.07 -5.15
C LYS A 50 -11.05 13.54 -3.79
N GLU A 51 -12.37 13.73 -3.62
CA GLU A 51 -12.98 14.19 -2.38
C GLU A 51 -12.74 13.18 -1.25
N ASN A 52 -12.06 13.63 -0.19
CA ASN A 52 -11.66 12.81 0.96
C ASN A 52 -10.92 11.52 0.57
N GLN A 53 -10.10 11.56 -0.48
CA GLN A 53 -9.27 10.41 -0.88
C GLN A 53 -8.14 10.07 0.13
N TRP A 54 -7.84 11.00 1.05
CA TRP A 54 -6.84 10.86 2.12
C TRP A 54 -5.40 10.71 1.60
N LEU A 55 -5.00 11.53 0.63
CA LEU A 55 -3.62 11.55 0.14
C LEU A 55 -2.64 11.94 1.26
N GLY A 56 -1.61 11.12 1.45
CA GLY A 56 -0.66 11.25 2.57
C GLY A 56 -1.05 10.43 3.80
N VAL A 57 -2.01 9.50 3.71
CA VAL A 57 -2.34 8.59 4.83
C VAL A 57 -1.16 7.71 5.24
N SER A 58 -0.35 7.32 4.26
CA SER A 58 0.88 6.55 4.42
C SER A 58 1.96 7.28 3.65
N VAL A 59 3.10 7.53 4.30
CA VAL A 59 4.29 8.14 3.70
C VAL A 59 5.50 7.35 4.17
N LYS A 60 6.28 6.83 3.22
CA LYS A 60 7.53 6.10 3.50
C LYS A 60 8.63 6.53 2.55
N SER A 61 9.88 6.42 3.02
CA SER A 61 11.09 6.69 2.24
C SER A 61 11.99 5.47 2.27
N GLN A 62 12.67 5.18 1.15
CA GLN A 62 13.74 4.19 1.09
C GLN A 62 15.05 4.66 1.75
N GLY A 63 15.07 5.87 2.29
CA GLY A 63 16.26 6.51 2.84
C GLY A 63 17.06 7.30 1.79
N PRO A 64 18.31 7.65 2.10
CA PRO A 64 19.13 8.51 1.26
C PRO A 64 19.29 8.00 -0.18
N GLY A 65 19.04 8.88 -1.15
CA GLY A 65 19.11 8.61 -2.59
C GLY A 65 18.04 7.65 -3.11
N GLY A 66 17.06 7.28 -2.27
CA GLY A 66 15.99 6.35 -2.63
C GLY A 66 14.69 7.04 -3.01
N LYS A 67 13.68 6.21 -3.30
CA LYS A 67 12.32 6.64 -3.64
C LYS A 67 11.47 6.91 -2.40
N ILE A 68 10.34 7.56 -2.62
CA ILE A 68 9.34 7.89 -1.60
C ILE A 68 7.99 7.36 -2.07
N VAL A 69 7.22 6.72 -1.21
CA VAL A 69 5.83 6.34 -1.51
C VAL A 69 4.86 7.15 -0.65
N THR A 70 3.80 7.66 -1.27
CA THR A 70 2.66 8.27 -0.58
C THR A 70 1.36 7.75 -1.16
N CYS A 71 0.34 7.54 -0.33
CA CYS A 71 -0.90 6.88 -0.75
C CYS A 71 -2.17 7.66 -0.39
N ALA A 72 -3.24 7.36 -1.13
CA ALA A 72 -4.60 7.85 -0.96
C ALA A 72 -5.56 6.66 -0.98
N HIS A 73 -5.67 5.96 0.16
CA HIS A 73 -6.44 4.71 0.27
C HIS A 73 -7.95 4.84 0.08
N ARG A 74 -8.49 6.07 0.03
CA ARG A 74 -9.92 6.34 -0.22
C ARG A 74 -10.18 6.93 -1.61
N TYR A 75 -9.19 6.89 -2.49
CA TYR A 75 -9.36 7.31 -3.88
C TYR A 75 -10.48 6.50 -4.55
N GLU A 76 -11.41 7.22 -5.18
CA GLU A 76 -12.62 6.69 -5.80
C GLU A 76 -12.51 6.78 -7.32
N VAL A 77 -12.71 5.64 -8.00
CA VAL A 77 -12.90 5.57 -9.44
C VAL A 77 -14.39 5.50 -9.74
N ARG A 78 -14.81 6.20 -10.80
CA ARG A 78 -16.20 6.30 -11.23
C ARG A 78 -16.36 5.76 -12.64
N HIS A 79 -17.47 5.06 -12.86
CA HIS A 79 -17.88 4.63 -14.20
C HIS A 79 -19.31 5.05 -14.45
N ARG A 80 -19.59 5.48 -15.69
CA ARG A 80 -20.95 5.79 -16.17
C ARG A 80 -21.69 6.81 -15.27
N VAL A 81 -20.98 7.86 -14.85
CA VAL A 81 -21.50 8.91 -13.99
C VAL A 81 -22.78 9.52 -14.58
N ARG A 82 -23.84 9.61 -13.75
CA ARG A 82 -25.20 10.05 -14.13
C ARG A 82 -25.90 9.16 -15.17
N GLN A 83 -25.55 7.87 -15.22
CA GLN A 83 -26.23 6.86 -16.05
C GLN A 83 -26.76 5.72 -15.16
N PRO A 84 -27.74 4.90 -15.62
CA PRO A 84 -28.38 3.87 -14.79
C PRO A 84 -27.47 2.79 -14.21
N LEU A 85 -26.28 2.60 -14.77
CA LEU A 85 -25.30 1.59 -14.36
C LEU A 85 -24.04 2.26 -13.79
N GLU A 86 -24.21 3.39 -13.10
CA GLU A 86 -23.13 4.09 -12.42
C GLU A 86 -22.50 3.18 -11.34
N THR A 87 -21.18 3.06 -11.36
CA THR A 87 -20.43 2.38 -10.29
C THR A 87 -19.38 3.31 -9.72
N ARG A 88 -19.10 3.12 -8.43
CA ARG A 88 -18.12 3.88 -7.66
C ARG A 88 -17.30 2.92 -6.82
N ASP A 89 -16.04 2.79 -7.16
CA ASP A 89 -15.12 1.85 -6.53
C ASP A 89 -14.06 2.63 -5.74
N VAL A 90 -13.97 2.35 -4.44
CA VAL A 90 -12.97 2.96 -3.55
C VAL A 90 -11.73 2.08 -3.56
N ILE A 91 -11.02 2.13 -4.68
CA ILE A 91 -9.87 1.25 -4.92
C ILE A 91 -8.65 1.70 -4.13
N GLY A 92 -8.46 3.00 -3.90
CA GLY A 92 -7.21 3.56 -3.39
C GLY A 92 -6.13 3.70 -4.47
N ARG A 93 -5.06 4.44 -4.18
CA ARG A 93 -3.88 4.58 -5.06
C ARG A 93 -2.64 5.03 -4.31
N CYS A 94 -1.48 4.90 -4.94
CA CYS A 94 -0.22 5.42 -4.43
C CYS A 94 0.60 6.11 -5.51
N PHE A 95 1.49 6.99 -5.09
CA PHE A 95 2.50 7.63 -5.93
C PHE A 95 3.87 7.23 -5.41
N VAL A 96 4.76 6.76 -6.28
CA VAL A 96 6.18 6.62 -5.95
C VAL A 96 6.97 7.74 -6.62
N LEU A 97 7.59 8.56 -5.79
CA LEU A 97 8.34 9.74 -6.18
C LEU A 97 9.83 9.41 -6.20
N SER A 98 10.53 10.05 -7.12
CA SER A 98 11.99 10.04 -7.18
C SER A 98 12.57 10.90 -6.05
N GLN A 99 13.90 10.89 -5.89
CA GLN A 99 14.60 11.58 -4.81
C GLN A 99 14.35 13.10 -4.76
N ASP A 100 13.98 13.71 -5.89
CA ASP A 100 13.68 15.13 -6.04
C ASP A 100 12.19 15.46 -5.89
N LEU A 101 11.38 14.49 -5.40
CA LEU A 101 9.94 14.63 -5.16
C LEU A 101 9.09 14.79 -6.42
N SER A 102 9.66 14.52 -7.60
CA SER A 102 8.91 14.49 -8.86
C SER A 102 8.52 13.07 -9.27
N VAL A 103 7.49 13.00 -10.11
CA VAL A 103 7.06 11.77 -10.77
C VAL A 103 7.70 11.78 -12.16
N ARG A 104 8.66 10.88 -12.43
CA ARG A 104 9.52 10.97 -13.62
C ARG A 104 9.21 10.00 -14.76
N ASP A 105 8.51 8.89 -14.53
CA ASP A 105 7.86 7.99 -15.53
C ASP A 105 7.32 6.72 -14.83
N GLU A 106 6.55 5.86 -15.54
CA GLU A 106 6.05 4.57 -15.01
C GLU A 106 7.20 3.65 -14.53
N LEU A 107 8.34 3.67 -15.23
CA LEU A 107 9.54 2.90 -14.89
C LEU A 107 10.27 3.45 -13.64
N ASP A 108 10.02 4.70 -13.26
CA ASP A 108 10.65 5.37 -12.10
C ASP A 108 9.69 5.49 -10.91
N GLY A 109 8.48 4.92 -11.01
CA GLY A 109 7.58 4.77 -9.88
C GLY A 109 6.26 5.54 -9.92
N GLY A 110 5.83 6.08 -11.05
CA GLY A 110 4.54 6.76 -11.31
C GLY A 110 3.33 6.62 -10.36
N GLU A 111 2.15 6.41 -10.95
CA GLU A 111 0.91 6.18 -10.22
C GLU A 111 0.65 4.67 -10.15
N TRP A 112 0.40 4.16 -8.94
CA TRP A 112 0.17 2.75 -8.69
C TRP A 112 -1.27 2.52 -8.27
N LYS A 113 -2.00 1.76 -9.09
CA LYS A 113 -3.41 1.38 -8.89
C LYS A 113 -3.61 -0.10 -9.23
N PHE A 114 -2.99 -1.01 -8.47
CA PHE A 114 -3.06 -2.45 -8.79
C PHE A 114 -4.49 -3.01 -8.71
N CYS A 115 -5.40 -2.34 -8.01
CA CYS A 115 -6.81 -2.71 -7.93
C CYS A 115 -7.67 -2.21 -9.11
N GLU A 116 -7.15 -1.28 -9.93
CA GLU A 116 -7.85 -0.79 -11.13
C GLU A 116 -7.89 -1.88 -12.21
N GLY A 117 -9.01 -1.99 -12.93
CA GLY A 117 -9.20 -2.99 -13.99
C GLY A 117 -9.43 -4.43 -13.52
N ARG A 118 -9.45 -4.67 -12.21
CA ARG A 118 -9.80 -5.97 -11.61
C ARG A 118 -11.31 -6.11 -11.37
N PRO A 119 -11.84 -7.32 -11.12
CA PRO A 119 -13.25 -7.51 -10.82
C PRO A 119 -13.74 -6.56 -9.70
N GLN A 120 -14.77 -5.79 -10.03
CA GLN A 120 -15.39 -4.81 -9.15
C GLN A 120 -16.21 -5.50 -8.04
N GLY A 121 -16.79 -4.70 -7.13
CA GLY A 121 -17.59 -5.21 -6.01
C GLY A 121 -16.77 -5.42 -4.73
N HIS A 122 -17.48 -5.44 -3.60
CA HIS A 122 -16.87 -5.57 -2.28
C HIS A 122 -16.30 -6.98 -2.03
N GLU A 123 -16.81 -7.98 -2.74
CA GLU A 123 -16.37 -9.38 -2.73
C GLU A 123 -15.08 -9.63 -3.52
N ARG A 124 -14.60 -8.60 -4.24
CA ARG A 124 -13.36 -8.60 -5.02
C ARG A 124 -12.54 -7.33 -4.73
N PHE A 125 -12.34 -6.44 -5.72
CA PHE A 125 -11.40 -5.32 -5.63
C PHE A 125 -12.06 -3.94 -5.64
N GLY A 126 -13.39 -3.84 -5.74
CA GLY A 126 -14.11 -2.55 -5.81
C GLY A 126 -14.00 -1.70 -4.55
N THR A 127 -13.70 -2.31 -3.40
CA THR A 127 -13.42 -1.61 -2.14
C THR A 127 -12.01 -1.87 -1.63
N CYS A 128 -11.05 -2.08 -2.53
CA CYS A 128 -9.70 -2.52 -2.21
C CYS A 128 -8.98 -1.67 -1.15
N GLN A 129 -9.14 -0.35 -1.20
CA GLN A 129 -8.45 0.61 -0.33
C GLN A 129 -6.92 0.41 -0.28
N GLN A 130 -6.29 0.18 -1.42
CA GLN A 130 -4.84 0.00 -1.49
C GLN A 130 -4.08 1.20 -0.92
N GLY A 131 -2.95 0.91 -0.28
CA GLY A 131 -2.08 1.94 0.25
C GLY A 131 -2.56 2.52 1.58
N LEU A 132 -3.50 1.86 2.28
CA LEU A 132 -3.76 2.18 3.69
C LEU A 132 -2.45 2.07 4.49
N ALA A 133 -1.71 1.00 4.24
CA ALA A 133 -0.33 0.85 4.69
C ALA A 133 0.59 0.65 3.48
N ALA A 134 1.78 1.23 3.58
CA ALA A 134 2.85 1.01 2.62
C ALA A 134 4.19 0.90 3.36
N ALA A 135 5.13 0.17 2.76
CA ALA A 135 6.51 0.05 3.25
C ALA A 135 7.44 -0.22 2.07
N PHE A 136 8.74 0.00 2.29
CA PHE A 136 9.78 -0.45 1.38
C PHE A 136 10.53 -1.62 2.01
N SER A 137 10.99 -2.56 1.19
CA SER A 137 11.86 -3.61 1.69
C SER A 137 13.25 -3.07 2.06
N PRO A 138 13.93 -3.65 3.07
CA PRO A 138 15.27 -3.20 3.48
C PRO A 138 16.32 -3.28 2.37
N ASP A 139 16.15 -4.21 1.42
CA ASP A 139 17.00 -4.35 0.25
C ASP A 139 16.71 -3.32 -0.87
N ARG A 140 15.76 -2.39 -0.63
CA ARG A 140 15.35 -1.30 -1.53
C ARG A 140 14.79 -1.76 -2.89
N ARG A 141 14.45 -3.04 -3.04
CA ARG A 141 13.94 -3.59 -4.32
C ARG A 141 12.43 -3.52 -4.44
N TYR A 142 11.71 -3.60 -3.33
CA TYR A 142 10.27 -3.77 -3.32
C TYR A 142 9.53 -2.65 -2.58
N VAL A 143 8.33 -2.34 -3.07
CA VAL A 143 7.30 -1.61 -2.33
C VAL A 143 6.19 -2.58 -1.93
N LEU A 144 5.76 -2.48 -0.68
CA LEU A 144 4.66 -3.23 -0.11
C LEU A 144 3.44 -2.32 -0.07
N LEU A 145 2.30 -2.81 -0.53
CA LEU A 145 1.01 -2.10 -0.53
C LEU A 145 -0.04 -2.98 0.14
N GLY A 146 -0.50 -2.55 1.31
CA GLY A 146 -1.61 -3.18 2.02
C GLY A 146 -2.97 -2.72 1.48
N ALA A 147 -3.90 -3.65 1.31
CA ALA A 147 -5.24 -3.40 0.77
C ALA A 147 -6.28 -4.19 1.58
N PRO A 148 -6.72 -3.66 2.73
CA PRO A 148 -7.57 -4.40 3.67
C PRO A 148 -9.01 -4.60 3.21
N GLY A 149 -9.48 -3.86 2.20
CA GLY A 149 -10.87 -3.88 1.78
C GLY A 149 -11.19 -4.86 0.65
N THR A 150 -10.21 -5.65 0.20
CA THR A 150 -10.43 -6.72 -0.79
C THR A 150 -11.15 -7.93 -0.18
N TYR A 151 -11.87 -8.67 -1.03
CA TYR A 151 -12.50 -9.95 -0.70
C TYR A 151 -13.38 -9.91 0.57
N ASN A 152 -14.40 -9.06 0.60
CA ASN A 152 -15.26 -8.83 1.77
C ASN A 152 -14.44 -8.44 3.00
N TRP A 153 -13.57 -7.44 2.81
CA TRP A 153 -12.65 -6.95 3.83
C TRP A 153 -11.76 -8.03 4.48
N LYS A 154 -11.55 -9.15 3.78
CA LYS A 154 -10.51 -10.11 4.16
C LYS A 154 -9.15 -9.44 4.10
N GLY A 155 -8.90 -8.70 3.01
CA GLY A 155 -7.70 -7.93 2.74
C GLY A 155 -6.61 -8.72 2.02
N THR A 156 -5.65 -8.01 1.41
CA THR A 156 -4.48 -8.57 0.75
C THR A 156 -3.23 -7.71 0.97
N LEU A 157 -2.06 -8.30 0.69
CA LEU A 157 -0.78 -7.61 0.58
C LEU A 157 -0.25 -7.82 -0.84
N ARG A 158 0.14 -6.71 -1.46
CA ARG A 158 0.80 -6.67 -2.77
C ARG A 158 2.25 -6.23 -2.61
N VAL A 159 3.17 -6.93 -3.25
CA VAL A 159 4.61 -6.61 -3.27
C VAL A 159 5.04 -6.40 -4.70
N GLU A 160 5.46 -5.18 -5.00
CA GLU A 160 5.81 -4.71 -6.33
C GLU A 160 7.29 -4.33 -6.40
N GLN A 161 7.91 -4.54 -7.56
CA GLN A 161 9.31 -4.19 -7.77
C GLN A 161 9.44 -2.75 -8.30
N LEU A 162 10.36 -1.97 -7.74
CA LEU A 162 10.51 -0.53 -8.04
C LEU A 162 11.52 -0.17 -9.12
N ASN A 163 12.48 -1.05 -9.37
CA ASN A 163 13.56 -0.81 -10.32
C ASN A 163 13.44 -1.85 -11.44
N GLN A 164 12.76 -1.47 -12.52
CA GLN A 164 12.74 -2.23 -13.76
C GLN A 164 13.90 -1.77 -14.64
N SER A 165 15.13 -2.17 -14.29
CA SER A 165 16.20 -2.12 -15.30
C SER A 165 15.83 -3.08 -16.44
N SER A 166 16.29 -2.82 -17.67
CA SER A 166 16.06 -3.73 -18.81
C SER A 166 16.58 -5.16 -18.54
N LEU A 167 17.54 -5.31 -17.63
CA LEU A 167 18.06 -6.59 -17.16
C LEU A 167 17.19 -7.25 -16.08
N ASP A 168 16.47 -6.48 -15.28
CA ASP A 168 15.53 -7.01 -14.28
C ASP A 168 14.23 -7.52 -14.92
N LEU A 169 13.82 -6.93 -16.05
CA LEU A 169 12.70 -7.44 -16.88
C LEU A 169 12.96 -8.85 -17.43
N LEU A 170 14.22 -9.29 -17.49
CA LEU A 170 14.60 -10.64 -17.93
C LEU A 170 14.54 -11.67 -16.78
N ARG A 171 14.31 -11.25 -15.53
CA ARG A 171 14.16 -12.15 -14.39
C ARG A 171 12.69 -12.51 -14.20
N LEU A 172 12.30 -13.69 -14.70
CA LEU A 172 10.95 -14.26 -14.59
C LEU A 172 10.40 -14.35 -13.13
N ASP A 173 11.29 -14.36 -12.13
CA ASP A 173 10.95 -14.50 -10.70
C ASP A 173 10.95 -13.17 -9.91
N ALA A 174 10.93 -12.02 -10.60
CA ALA A 174 11.11 -10.74 -9.94
C ALA A 174 9.84 -10.21 -9.23
N GLY A 175 8.71 -10.88 -9.44
CA GLY A 175 7.39 -10.47 -8.97
C GLY A 175 6.54 -9.98 -10.16
N PRO A 176 5.36 -9.42 -9.89
CA PRO A 176 4.90 -8.97 -8.57
C PRO A 176 4.25 -10.08 -7.73
N PHE A 177 4.35 -9.98 -6.40
CA PHE A 177 3.84 -11.00 -5.47
C PHE A 177 2.57 -10.54 -4.77
N GLU A 178 1.60 -11.44 -4.59
CA GLU A 178 0.34 -11.11 -3.92
C GLU A 178 -0.14 -12.24 -3.01
N ALA A 179 -0.73 -11.89 -1.87
CA ALA A 179 -1.47 -12.85 -1.06
C ALA A 179 -2.79 -13.19 -1.79
N GLY A 180 -3.03 -14.49 -2.05
CA GLY A 180 -4.08 -14.91 -2.97
C GLY A 180 -3.61 -15.09 -4.43
N GLY A 181 -2.38 -14.69 -4.73
CA GLY A 181 -1.79 -14.79 -6.07
C GLY A 181 -2.32 -13.74 -7.04
N GLU A 182 -1.43 -13.16 -7.85
CA GLU A 182 -1.80 -12.10 -8.80
C GLU A 182 -2.81 -12.58 -9.86
N LYS A 183 -2.55 -13.77 -10.42
CA LYS A 183 -3.39 -14.40 -11.45
C LYS A 183 -4.51 -15.24 -10.86
N ASP A 184 -4.20 -15.98 -9.80
CA ASP A 184 -5.16 -16.87 -9.13
C ASP A 184 -6.29 -16.07 -8.47
N GLN A 185 -5.94 -14.93 -7.85
CA GLN A 185 -6.85 -14.07 -7.10
C GLN A 185 -7.74 -14.86 -6.13
N ASP A 186 -7.18 -15.90 -5.52
CA ASP A 186 -7.91 -16.86 -4.70
C ASP A 186 -7.86 -16.43 -3.22
N PRO A 187 -8.98 -15.93 -2.66
CA PRO A 187 -9.03 -15.56 -1.26
C PRO A 187 -8.78 -16.75 -0.33
N SER A 188 -8.95 -18.01 -0.76
CA SER A 188 -8.71 -19.19 0.08
C SER A 188 -7.25 -19.33 0.51
N LEU A 189 -6.30 -18.80 -0.28
CA LEU A 189 -4.86 -18.84 0.01
C LEU A 189 -4.43 -17.81 1.06
N ILE A 190 -5.30 -16.86 1.41
CA ILE A 190 -5.02 -15.82 2.41
C ILE A 190 -5.33 -16.39 3.80
N PRO A 191 -4.35 -16.47 4.73
CA PRO A 191 -4.38 -17.32 5.93
C PRO A 191 -5.15 -16.69 7.11
N VAL A 192 -6.24 -15.98 6.83
CA VAL A 192 -7.14 -15.39 7.84
C VAL A 192 -8.60 -15.55 7.40
N PRO A 193 -9.60 -15.35 8.27
CA PRO A 193 -11.01 -15.30 7.86
C PRO A 193 -11.37 -14.03 7.08
N ALA A 194 -12.59 -13.96 6.53
CA ALA A 194 -13.14 -12.70 5.99
C ALA A 194 -13.28 -11.61 7.08
N ASN A 195 -13.37 -10.34 6.68
CA ASN A 195 -13.44 -9.18 7.57
C ASN A 195 -12.24 -9.01 8.52
N SER A 196 -11.08 -9.57 8.18
CA SER A 196 -9.88 -9.55 9.02
C SER A 196 -9.01 -8.30 8.83
N TYR A 197 -9.23 -7.54 7.76
CA TYR A 197 -8.42 -6.38 7.35
C TYR A 197 -6.93 -6.73 7.17
N PHE A 198 -6.62 -7.84 6.52
CA PHE A 198 -5.25 -8.22 6.19
C PHE A 198 -4.60 -7.16 5.30
N GLY A 199 -3.38 -6.74 5.63
CA GLY A 199 -2.72 -5.60 4.97
C GLY A 199 -3.06 -4.25 5.62
N PHE A 200 -3.64 -4.25 6.82
CA PHE A 200 -3.89 -3.00 7.57
C PHE A 200 -2.58 -2.33 8.00
N SER A 201 -1.57 -3.12 8.32
CA SER A 201 -0.20 -2.70 8.60
C SER A 201 0.75 -3.63 7.88
N VAL A 202 1.90 -3.13 7.42
CA VAL A 202 2.85 -3.90 6.61
C VAL A 202 4.28 -3.51 6.98
N ASP A 203 5.17 -4.50 6.95
CA ASP A 203 6.62 -4.31 7.09
C ASP A 203 7.36 -5.49 6.43
N SER A 204 8.69 -5.45 6.39
CA SER A 204 9.50 -6.58 5.89
C SER A 204 10.89 -6.60 6.47
N GLY A 205 11.50 -7.77 6.51
CA GLY A 205 12.87 -7.95 6.99
C GLY A 205 13.46 -9.26 6.51
N ALA A 206 14.79 -9.34 6.52
CA ALA A 206 15.47 -10.63 6.48
C ALA A 206 15.56 -11.18 7.91
N GLY A 207 15.73 -12.48 8.05
CA GLY A 207 16.00 -13.07 9.37
C GLY A 207 14.78 -13.50 10.16
N LEU A 208 13.55 -13.12 9.81
CA LEU A 208 12.38 -13.44 10.67
C LEU A 208 12.10 -14.94 10.82
N THR A 209 12.16 -15.67 9.71
CA THR A 209 11.93 -17.13 9.67
C THR A 209 13.14 -17.87 9.14
N ARG A 210 13.99 -17.19 8.36
CA ARG A 210 15.19 -17.72 7.71
C ARG A 210 16.23 -16.60 7.60
N ARG A 211 17.45 -16.84 8.13
CA ARG A 211 18.54 -15.85 8.26
C ARG A 211 18.80 -14.94 7.05
N HIS A 212 18.72 -15.48 5.84
CA HIS A 212 19.13 -14.76 4.62
C HIS A 212 18.01 -14.62 3.59
N GLN A 213 16.74 -14.78 4.00
CA GLN A 213 15.60 -14.62 3.11
C GLN A 213 14.72 -13.47 3.58
N LEU A 214 14.34 -12.62 2.62
CA LEU A 214 13.39 -11.55 2.86
C LEU A 214 12.00 -12.17 3.12
N SER A 215 11.42 -11.81 4.25
CA SER A 215 10.05 -12.11 4.63
C SER A 215 9.23 -10.81 4.68
N PHE A 216 7.95 -10.93 4.38
CA PHE A 216 7.00 -9.81 4.44
C PHE A 216 6.06 -10.03 5.62
N VAL A 217 5.76 -8.99 6.37
CA VAL A 217 4.92 -9.06 7.56
C VAL A 217 3.69 -8.21 7.34
N THR A 218 2.54 -8.72 7.73
CA THR A 218 1.27 -8.00 7.59
C THR A 218 0.34 -8.25 8.76
N GLY A 219 -0.33 -7.19 9.17
CA GLY A 219 -1.31 -7.21 10.24
C GLY A 219 -2.73 -7.44 9.72
N ALA A 220 -3.51 -8.15 10.52
CA ALA A 220 -4.93 -8.39 10.32
C ALA A 220 -5.68 -8.16 11.65
N PRO A 221 -5.87 -6.88 12.06
CA PRO A 221 -6.32 -6.53 13.41
C PRO A 221 -7.72 -7.02 13.78
N ARG A 222 -8.51 -7.48 12.81
CA ARG A 222 -9.86 -8.00 13.03
C ARG A 222 -9.95 -9.53 12.96
N ALA A 223 -8.86 -10.21 12.62
CA ALA A 223 -8.82 -11.66 12.51
C ALA A 223 -9.27 -12.32 13.82
N ASN A 224 -10.23 -13.25 13.76
CA ASN A 224 -10.80 -13.93 14.93
C ASN A 224 -11.22 -13.00 16.08
N HIS A 225 -11.59 -11.76 15.77
CA HIS A 225 -11.97 -10.71 16.73
C HIS A 225 -10.89 -10.31 17.75
N THR A 226 -9.70 -10.92 17.74
CA THR A 226 -8.55 -10.55 18.59
C THR A 226 -7.45 -9.84 17.79
N GLY A 227 -7.28 -10.22 16.52
CA GLY A 227 -6.24 -9.76 15.61
C GLY A 227 -5.19 -10.83 15.32
N ALA A 228 -4.41 -10.64 14.26
CA ALA A 228 -3.31 -11.52 13.88
C ALA A 228 -2.17 -10.76 13.19
N VAL A 229 -0.98 -11.34 13.25
CA VAL A 229 0.19 -10.94 12.46
C VAL A 229 0.65 -12.15 11.65
N VAL A 230 0.87 -11.95 10.35
CA VAL A 230 1.26 -13.03 9.43
C VAL A 230 2.62 -12.71 8.83
N ILE A 231 3.53 -13.67 8.91
CA ILE A 231 4.84 -13.64 8.26
C ILE A 231 4.73 -14.46 6.97
N LEU A 232 5.08 -13.83 5.85
CA LEU A 232 4.91 -14.33 4.49
C LEU A 232 6.25 -14.49 3.79
N ARG A 233 6.31 -15.46 2.89
CA ARG A 233 7.40 -15.70 1.96
C ARG A 233 6.86 -15.69 0.53
N ARG A 234 7.69 -15.32 -0.44
CA ARG A 234 7.41 -15.53 -1.86
C ARG A 234 7.60 -16.98 -2.30
N ASP A 235 6.69 -17.50 -3.10
CA ASP A 235 6.86 -18.78 -3.79
C ASP A 235 7.23 -18.60 -5.28
N SER A 236 7.43 -19.71 -5.99
CA SER A 236 7.78 -19.72 -7.42
C SER A 236 6.60 -19.41 -8.35
N ALA A 237 5.39 -19.26 -7.81
CA ALA A 237 4.18 -18.93 -8.56
C ALA A 237 3.78 -17.46 -8.37
N ASN A 238 4.72 -16.61 -7.93
CA ASN A 238 4.50 -15.20 -7.63
C ASN A 238 3.42 -14.96 -6.54
N ARG A 239 3.33 -15.85 -5.56
CA ARG A 239 2.40 -15.72 -4.43
C ARG A 239 3.12 -15.42 -3.13
N LEU A 240 2.43 -14.74 -2.23
CA LEU A 240 2.84 -14.60 -0.83
C LEU A 240 2.16 -15.70 -0.01
N VAL A 241 2.96 -16.63 0.49
CA VAL A 241 2.51 -17.78 1.28
C VAL A 241 2.88 -17.60 2.75
N ALA A 242 2.00 -18.02 3.65
CA ALA A 242 2.22 -17.93 5.09
C ALA A 242 3.33 -18.88 5.54
N GLU A 243 4.28 -18.37 6.32
CA GLU A 243 5.25 -19.18 7.06
C GLU A 243 4.90 -19.24 8.55
N ALA A 244 4.33 -18.16 9.10
CA ALA A 244 3.86 -18.11 10.48
C ALA A 244 2.64 -17.21 10.62
N VAL A 245 1.75 -17.57 11.55
CA VAL A 245 0.59 -16.78 11.95
C VAL A 245 0.62 -16.64 13.46
N LEU A 246 0.77 -15.41 13.93
CA LEU A 246 0.75 -15.04 15.34
C LEU A 246 -0.65 -14.51 15.67
N ALA A 247 -1.37 -15.17 16.58
CA ALA A 247 -2.72 -14.79 16.95
C ALA A 247 -2.73 -13.89 18.19
N GLY A 248 -3.59 -12.86 18.18
CA GLY A 248 -3.87 -12.06 19.36
C GLY A 248 -4.66 -12.84 20.41
N HIS A 249 -4.43 -12.55 21.68
CA HIS A 249 -5.06 -13.28 22.79
C HIS A 249 -6.29 -12.58 23.38
N GLN A 250 -6.35 -11.26 23.30
CA GLN A 250 -7.42 -10.47 23.91
C GLN A 250 -8.45 -10.04 22.87
N LEU A 251 -9.73 -10.29 23.16
CA LEU A 251 -10.85 -9.85 22.34
C LEU A 251 -10.79 -8.33 22.14
N THR A 252 -11.00 -7.87 20.90
CA THR A 252 -10.97 -6.45 20.50
C THR A 252 -9.65 -5.70 20.74
N SER A 253 -8.55 -6.39 21.03
CA SER A 253 -7.23 -5.74 21.22
C SER A 253 -6.61 -5.17 19.93
N ALA A 254 -7.14 -5.56 18.78
CA ALA A 254 -6.63 -5.17 17.47
C ALA A 254 -5.15 -5.59 17.26
N PHE A 255 -4.79 -6.79 17.71
CA PHE A 255 -3.43 -7.31 17.53
C PHE A 255 -3.03 -7.33 16.03
N GLY A 256 -1.90 -6.70 15.70
CA GLY A 256 -1.50 -6.46 14.30
C GLY A 256 -1.95 -5.11 13.72
N HIS A 257 -2.50 -4.19 14.52
CA HIS A 257 -2.83 -2.84 14.06
C HIS A 257 -1.62 -2.04 13.57
N ALA A 258 -0.47 -2.20 14.22
CA ALA A 258 0.80 -1.59 13.84
C ALA A 258 1.93 -2.63 13.95
N LEU A 259 2.95 -2.49 13.11
CA LEU A 259 4.08 -3.40 13.01
C LEU A 259 5.39 -2.62 12.92
N ALA A 260 6.45 -3.22 13.46
CA ALA A 260 7.83 -2.80 13.26
C ALA A 260 8.70 -4.06 13.31
N VAL A 261 9.59 -4.21 12.33
CA VAL A 261 10.58 -5.29 12.25
C VAL A 261 11.97 -4.71 12.55
N LEU A 262 12.64 -5.28 13.55
CA LEU A 262 13.95 -4.83 14.00
C LEU A 262 14.70 -5.97 14.69
N ASP A 263 15.99 -6.08 14.40
CA ASP A 263 16.94 -6.89 15.17
C ASP A 263 17.33 -6.11 16.44
N LEU A 264 16.75 -6.51 17.58
CA LEU A 264 16.90 -5.81 18.85
C LEU A 264 18.21 -6.15 19.58
N ASN A 265 18.78 -7.32 19.34
CA ASN A 265 19.95 -7.85 20.04
C ASN A 265 21.18 -8.01 19.14
N SER A 266 21.08 -7.58 17.87
CA SER A 266 22.15 -7.60 16.88
C SER A 266 22.70 -9.01 16.59
N ASP A 267 21.86 -10.04 16.64
CA ASP A 267 22.26 -11.43 16.37
C ASP A 267 21.98 -11.88 14.91
N GLY A 268 21.41 -10.99 14.11
CA GLY A 268 21.09 -11.21 12.70
C GLY A 268 19.75 -11.91 12.45
N TRP A 269 18.84 -11.95 13.43
CA TRP A 269 17.45 -12.40 13.29
C TRP A 269 16.44 -11.26 13.37
#